data_AF-A0A952PGA2-F1
#
_entry.id   AF-A0A952PGA2-F1
#
_cell.length_a   1.000
_cell.length_b   1.000
_cell.length_c   1.000
_cell.angle_alpha   90.00
_cell.angle_beta   90.00
_cell.angle_gamma   90.00
#
_symmetry.space_group_name_H-M   'P 1'
#
loop_
_entity.id
_entity.type
_entity.pdbx_description
1 polymer ?
#
loop_
_entity_poly.entity_id
_entity_poly.type
_entity_poly.pdbx_seq_one_letter_code
_entity_poly.pdbx_strand_id
1 'polypeptide(L)'
;MADKPHEEDKRPFVYQEIERQLLTLVSEENQKAAKNMITELFRLGKDGYQFAVDLISELCTELTGVKSMQIIPKGQMELDVDIKRKKDLVLKFKHPVAPLVDLTAVKFGEDLNFGAIVDKEKRGLRMNIRRGLSMTFKLGPLEQVIDVKGSALLSRNEKNQLVLSTQTQIPGFDSPVTIAIPLTMLFAQRKSMI
;
A
#
# COMPACT_ATOMS: atom_id res chain seq x y z
N MET A 1 26.44 20.41 21.82
CA MET A 1 25.89 19.07 21.55
C MET A 1 24.43 19.11 21.93
N ALA A 2 23.52 19.13 20.95
CA ALA A 2 22.09 19.15 21.20
C ALA A 2 21.55 17.74 20.92
N ASP A 3 21.00 17.11 21.96
CA ASP A 3 20.23 15.89 21.87
C ASP A 3 19.10 16.08 20.86
N LYS A 4 19.10 15.26 19.80
CA LYS A 4 17.92 15.13 18.94
C LYS A 4 16.91 14.29 19.70
N PRO A 5 15.64 14.71 19.81
CA PRO A 5 14.62 13.86 20.40
C PRO A 5 14.49 12.61 19.53
N HIS A 6 14.67 11.44 20.13
CA HIS A 6 14.29 10.17 19.53
C HIS A 6 12.84 10.33 19.03
N GLU A 7 12.62 10.18 17.72
CA GLU A 7 11.27 9.94 17.21
C GLU A 7 10.84 8.62 17.85
N GLU A 8 10.02 8.73 18.91
CA GLU A 8 9.35 7.58 19.51
C GLU A 8 8.72 6.77 18.39
N ASP A 9 9.04 5.50 18.40
CA ASP A 9 8.66 4.54 17.40
C ASP A 9 7.12 4.51 17.28
N LYS A 10 6.55 5.16 16.26
CA LYS A 10 5.08 5.29 16.06
C LYS A 10 4.42 4.01 15.53
N ARG A 11 5.21 2.96 15.29
CA ARG A 11 4.76 1.65 14.83
C ARG A 11 3.67 1.02 15.70
N PRO A 12 3.77 1.04 17.05
CA PRO A 12 2.75 0.47 17.93
C PRO A 12 1.43 1.23 17.81
N PHE A 13 1.46 2.56 17.65
CA PHE A 13 0.25 3.38 17.60
C PHE A 13 -0.56 3.16 16.31
N VAL A 14 0.11 3.06 15.16
CA VAL A 14 -0.57 2.79 13.88
C VAL A 14 -1.16 1.38 13.87
N TYR A 15 -0.42 0.39 14.37
CA TYR A 15 -0.90 -0.98 14.51
C TYR A 15 -2.09 -1.07 15.48
N GLN A 16 -1.99 -0.44 16.65
CA GLN A 16 -3.09 -0.40 17.64
C GLN A 16 -4.31 0.34 17.11
N GLU A 17 -4.15 1.38 16.30
CA GLU A 17 -5.28 2.11 15.70
C GLU A 17 -5.93 1.32 14.57
N ILE A 18 -5.14 0.60 13.75
CA ILE A 18 -5.64 -0.37 12.77
C ILE A 18 -6.43 -1.46 13.51
N GLU A 19 -5.83 -2.08 14.52
CA GLU A 19 -6.45 -3.12 15.33
C GLU A 19 -7.70 -2.60 16.03
N ARG A 20 -7.67 -1.38 16.61
CA ARG A 20 -8.83 -0.72 17.23
C ARG A 20 -9.94 -0.48 16.22
N GLN A 21 -9.64 0.06 15.03
CA GLN A 21 -10.66 0.29 14.00
C GLN A 21 -11.29 -1.03 13.57
N LEU A 22 -10.48 -2.06 13.35
CA LEU A 22 -10.96 -3.40 13.01
C LEU A 22 -11.78 -4.02 14.15
N LEU A 23 -11.41 -3.82 15.40
CA LEU A 23 -12.19 -4.27 16.57
C LEU A 23 -13.49 -3.45 16.74
N THR A 24 -13.51 -2.16 16.41
CA THR A 24 -14.74 -1.35 16.41
C THR A 24 -15.70 -1.75 15.28
N LEU A 25 -15.19 -2.30 14.18
CA LEU A 25 -16.03 -2.95 13.16
C LEU A 25 -16.68 -4.23 13.70
N VAL A 26 -16.14 -4.85 14.75
CA VAL A 26 -16.68 -6.04 15.44
C VAL A 26 -17.63 -5.68 16.58
N SER A 27 -17.80 -4.39 16.91
CA SER A 27 -18.71 -3.93 17.97
C SER A 27 -20.19 -4.09 17.60
N GLU A 28 -21.06 -4.17 18.63
CA GLU A 28 -22.47 -4.54 18.49
C GLU A 28 -23.29 -3.66 17.53
N GLU A 29 -22.92 -2.38 17.37
CA GLU A 29 -23.59 -1.43 16.46
C GLU A 29 -23.36 -1.71 14.96
N ASN A 30 -22.25 -2.35 14.58
CA ASN A 30 -21.91 -2.64 13.18
C ASN A 30 -22.25 -4.06 12.74
N GLN A 31 -22.93 -4.83 13.60
CA GLN A 31 -23.13 -6.27 13.45
C GLN A 31 -23.75 -6.72 12.12
N LYS A 32 -24.54 -5.94 11.38
CA LYS A 32 -25.18 -6.44 10.15
C LYS A 32 -24.22 -6.56 8.97
N ALA A 33 -23.38 -5.55 8.75
CA ALA A 33 -22.32 -5.57 7.73
C ALA A 33 -21.11 -6.37 8.23
N ALA A 34 -20.80 -6.26 9.52
CA ALA A 34 -19.75 -7.00 10.16
C ALA A 34 -20.08 -8.50 10.28
N LYS A 35 -21.32 -8.95 10.50
CA LYS A 35 -21.64 -10.40 10.57
C LYS A 35 -21.34 -11.12 9.28
N ASN A 36 -21.65 -10.56 8.11
CA ASN A 36 -21.32 -11.18 6.83
C ASN A 36 -19.80 -11.19 6.60
N MET A 37 -19.13 -10.08 6.92
CA MET A 37 -17.68 -10.03 6.82
C MET A 37 -17.00 -10.98 7.82
N ILE A 38 -17.31 -10.92 9.10
CA ILE A 38 -16.84 -11.78 10.19
C ILE A 38 -17.14 -13.25 9.87
N THR A 39 -18.34 -13.60 9.39
CA THR A 39 -18.69 -14.99 9.06
C THR A 39 -17.90 -15.51 7.85
N GLU A 40 -17.63 -14.67 6.85
CA GLU A 40 -16.72 -15.00 5.75
C GLU A 40 -15.23 -15.00 6.17
N LEU A 41 -14.81 -14.11 7.06
CA LEU A 41 -13.46 -14.02 7.63
C LEU A 41 -13.16 -15.23 8.55
N PHE A 42 -14.14 -15.68 9.34
CA PHE A 42 -14.07 -16.94 10.10
C PHE A 42 -14.03 -18.16 9.16
N ARG A 43 -14.72 -18.10 8.00
CA ARG A 43 -14.63 -19.14 6.94
C ARG A 43 -13.29 -19.14 6.21
N LEU A 44 -12.64 -17.99 6.06
CA LEU A 44 -11.31 -17.89 5.44
C LEU A 44 -10.19 -18.41 6.35
N GLY A 45 -10.45 -18.56 7.65
CA GLY A 45 -9.46 -18.82 8.70
C GLY A 45 -8.87 -17.51 9.24
N LYS A 46 -8.66 -17.45 10.57
CA LYS A 46 -8.08 -16.30 11.30
C LYS A 46 -6.80 -15.75 10.65
N ASP A 47 -6.03 -16.63 10.01
CA ASP A 47 -4.73 -16.33 9.42
C ASP A 47 -4.81 -15.46 8.16
N GLY A 48 -5.84 -15.61 7.32
CA GLY A 48 -5.97 -14.85 6.07
C GLY A 48 -6.37 -13.40 6.28
N TYR A 49 -7.19 -13.16 7.30
CA TYR A 49 -7.55 -11.81 7.72
C TYR A 49 -6.39 -11.10 8.39
N GLN A 50 -5.76 -11.76 9.38
CA GLN A 50 -4.57 -11.23 10.05
C GLN A 50 -3.48 -10.88 9.03
N PHE A 51 -3.29 -11.72 8.02
CA PHE A 51 -2.35 -11.45 6.93
C PHE A 51 -2.67 -10.18 6.13
N ALA A 52 -3.93 -9.91 5.77
CA ALA A 52 -4.31 -8.67 5.10
C ALA A 52 -4.05 -7.44 5.97
N VAL A 53 -4.40 -7.54 7.26
CA VAL A 53 -4.17 -6.50 8.26
C VAL A 53 -2.68 -6.24 8.41
N ASP A 54 -1.85 -7.29 8.47
CA ASP A 54 -0.40 -7.18 8.57
C ASP A 54 0.19 -6.46 7.36
N LEU A 55 -0.24 -6.79 6.13
CA LEU A 55 0.25 -6.13 4.92
C LEU A 55 -0.15 -4.64 4.83
N ILE A 56 -1.39 -4.30 5.20
CA ILE A 56 -1.86 -2.90 5.24
C ILE A 56 -1.08 -2.15 6.34
N SER A 57 -0.88 -2.77 7.49
CA SER A 57 -0.13 -2.19 8.61
C SER A 57 1.33 -1.94 8.25
N GLU A 58 1.96 -2.89 7.57
CA GLU A 58 3.33 -2.77 7.07
C GLU A 58 3.44 -1.60 6.07
N LEU A 59 2.51 -1.50 5.11
CA LEU A 59 2.44 -0.39 4.17
C LEU A 59 2.26 0.95 4.89
N CYS A 60 1.27 1.08 5.78
CA CYS A 60 0.97 2.31 6.51
C CYS A 60 2.14 2.78 7.38
N THR A 61 2.81 1.84 8.03
CA THR A 61 4.02 2.09 8.83
C THR A 61 5.12 2.72 7.97
N GLU A 62 5.38 2.12 6.81
CA GLU A 62 6.47 2.57 5.95
C GLU A 62 6.17 3.88 5.20
N LEU A 63 4.90 4.20 4.97
CA LEU A 63 4.53 5.46 4.34
C LEU A 63 5.03 6.67 5.15
N THR A 64 5.08 6.61 6.49
CA THR A 64 5.45 7.73 7.39
C THR A 64 4.56 8.98 7.26
N GLY A 65 4.31 9.68 8.36
CA GLY A 65 3.53 10.94 8.33
C GLY A 65 2.05 10.76 7.97
N VAL A 66 1.47 9.59 8.28
CA VAL A 66 0.03 9.35 8.23
C VAL A 66 -0.66 10.24 9.28
N LYS A 67 -1.67 11.01 8.85
CA LYS A 67 -2.52 11.84 9.71
C LYS A 67 -3.73 11.06 10.20
N SER A 68 -4.39 10.38 9.28
CA SER A 68 -5.55 9.56 9.55
C SER A 68 -5.59 8.40 8.58
N MET A 69 -6.20 7.31 9.01
CA MET A 69 -6.47 6.17 8.18
C MET A 69 -7.87 5.68 8.53
N GLN A 70 -8.62 5.29 7.51
CA GLN A 70 -9.95 4.73 7.65
C GLN A 70 -10.01 3.43 6.86
N ILE A 71 -10.43 2.37 7.54
CA ILE A 71 -10.67 1.07 6.93
C ILE A 71 -12.18 0.78 7.01
N ILE A 72 -12.84 0.68 5.86
CA ILE A 72 -14.29 0.49 5.75
C ILE A 72 -14.56 -0.88 5.12
N PRO A 73 -15.27 -1.79 5.78
CA PRO A 73 -15.64 -3.07 5.20
C PRO A 73 -16.78 -2.85 4.19
N LYS A 74 -16.60 -3.34 2.95
CA LYS A 74 -17.60 -3.18 1.87
C LYS A 74 -18.45 -4.43 1.61
N GLY A 75 -18.08 -5.57 2.19
CA GLY A 75 -18.67 -6.89 1.91
C GLY A 75 -17.85 -7.70 0.91
N GLN A 76 -18.12 -9.00 0.76
CA GLN A 76 -17.37 -9.93 -0.11
C GLN A 76 -15.85 -9.92 0.09
N MET A 77 -15.40 -9.81 1.36
CA MET A 77 -13.97 -9.78 1.72
C MET A 77 -13.20 -8.57 1.16
N GLU A 78 -13.90 -7.51 0.74
CA GLU A 78 -13.30 -6.23 0.32
C GLU A 78 -13.22 -5.22 1.49
N LEU A 79 -12.04 -4.62 1.61
CA LEU A 79 -11.72 -3.49 2.49
C LEU A 79 -11.49 -2.24 1.65
N ASP A 80 -12.22 -1.17 1.93
CA ASP A 80 -11.88 0.16 1.45
C ASP A 80 -10.90 0.80 2.43
N VAL A 81 -9.73 1.17 1.93
CA VAL A 81 -8.67 1.81 2.71
C VAL A 81 -8.48 3.22 2.20
N ASP A 82 -8.61 4.19 3.10
CA ASP A 82 -8.32 5.61 2.88
C ASP A 82 -7.21 6.04 3.84
N ILE A 83 -6.09 6.50 3.30
CA ILE A 83 -4.91 6.95 4.05
C ILE A 83 -4.68 8.41 3.71
N LYS A 84 -4.77 9.28 4.73
CA LYS A 84 -4.44 10.70 4.62
C LYS A 84 -3.09 10.99 5.25
N ARG A 85 -2.27 11.79 4.58
CA ARG A 85 -0.90 12.08 4.97
C ARG A 85 -0.67 13.57 5.22
N LYS A 86 0.45 13.87 5.87
CA LYS A 86 0.87 15.27 6.10
C LYS A 86 1.29 15.99 4.82
N LYS A 87 1.94 15.25 3.92
CA LYS A 87 2.47 15.69 2.64
C LYS A 87 2.63 14.49 1.72
N ASP A 88 2.77 14.75 0.43
CA ASP A 88 3.19 13.77 -0.55
C ASP A 88 4.53 13.12 -0.16
N LEU A 89 4.66 11.83 -0.44
CA LEU A 89 5.92 11.10 -0.35
C LEU A 89 6.39 10.73 -1.73
N VAL A 90 7.59 11.16 -2.05
CA VAL A 90 8.28 10.78 -3.26
C VAL A 90 9.44 9.88 -2.89
N LEU A 91 9.41 8.64 -3.35
CA LEU A 91 10.50 7.68 -3.25
C LEU A 91 11.26 7.71 -4.58
N LYS A 92 12.43 8.34 -4.60
CA LYS A 92 13.29 8.41 -5.79
C LYS A 92 14.21 7.20 -5.83
N PHE A 93 14.29 6.57 -6.99
CA PHE A 93 15.18 5.43 -7.25
C PHE A 93 15.42 5.32 -8.75
N LYS A 94 16.17 4.32 -9.20
CA LYS A 94 16.29 4.01 -10.62
C LYS A 94 16.02 2.54 -10.82
N HIS A 95 14.98 2.22 -11.57
CA HIS A 95 14.62 0.85 -11.89
C HIS A 95 14.29 0.72 -13.38
N PRO A 96 15.10 -0.05 -14.15
CA PRO A 96 14.82 -0.25 -15.56
C PRO A 96 13.55 -1.09 -15.73
N VAL A 97 12.57 -0.57 -16.48
CA VAL A 97 11.29 -1.24 -16.72
C VAL A 97 11.24 -1.82 -18.13
N ALA A 98 11.86 -1.14 -19.10
CA ALA A 98 11.99 -1.58 -20.49
C ALA A 98 13.22 -0.90 -21.14
N PRO A 99 13.64 -1.27 -22.36
CA PRO A 99 14.71 -0.58 -23.06
C PRO A 99 14.46 0.92 -23.14
N LEU A 100 15.43 1.74 -22.70
CA LEU A 100 15.36 3.22 -22.65
C LEU A 100 14.27 3.80 -21.73
N VAL A 101 13.64 2.97 -20.90
CA VAL A 101 12.60 3.38 -19.95
C VAL A 101 13.00 3.01 -18.53
N ASP A 102 13.29 4.04 -17.73
CA ASP A 102 13.60 3.91 -16.31
C ASP A 102 12.44 4.46 -15.47
N LEU A 103 11.97 3.69 -14.49
CA LEU A 103 11.16 4.21 -13.38
C LEU A 103 12.09 4.95 -12.41
N THR A 104 11.85 6.25 -12.24
CA THR A 104 12.74 7.14 -11.47
C THR A 104 12.14 7.57 -10.12
N ALA A 105 10.83 7.51 -9.97
CA ALA A 105 10.19 7.75 -8.69
C ALA A 105 8.83 7.06 -8.57
N VAL A 106 8.46 6.74 -7.34
CA VAL A 106 7.11 6.37 -6.95
C VAL A 106 6.62 7.41 -5.95
N LYS A 107 5.47 8.02 -6.25
CA LYS A 107 4.83 9.04 -5.43
C LYS A 107 3.58 8.46 -4.77
N PHE A 108 3.53 8.56 -3.45
CA PHE A 108 2.31 8.37 -2.67
C PHE A 108 1.75 9.76 -2.32
N GLY A 109 0.58 10.07 -2.85
CA GLY A 109 -0.10 11.35 -2.63
C GLY A 109 -0.58 11.55 -1.20
N GLU A 110 -0.96 12.78 -0.86
CA GLU A 110 -1.57 13.11 0.43
C GLU A 110 -2.80 12.26 0.76
N ASP A 111 -3.62 11.94 -0.25
CA ASP A 111 -4.79 11.07 -0.10
C ASP A 111 -4.63 9.81 -0.96
N LEU A 112 -4.27 8.70 -0.32
CA LEU A 112 -4.19 7.37 -0.94
C LEU A 112 -5.47 6.60 -0.66
N ASN A 113 -6.14 6.13 -1.71
CA ASN A 113 -7.37 5.34 -1.58
C ASN A 113 -7.36 4.13 -2.50
N PHE A 114 -7.70 2.98 -1.93
CA PHE A 114 -7.81 1.72 -2.67
C PHE A 114 -8.82 0.77 -2.02
N GLY A 115 -9.46 -0.07 -2.85
CA GLY A 115 -10.14 -1.28 -2.38
C GLY A 115 -9.13 -2.41 -2.25
N ALA A 116 -9.35 -3.36 -1.35
CA ALA A 116 -8.39 -4.43 -1.07
C ALA A 116 -9.09 -5.75 -0.74
N ILE A 117 -8.68 -6.83 -1.39
CA ILE A 117 -9.21 -8.19 -1.20
C ILE A 117 -8.05 -9.16 -0.98
N VAL A 118 -8.18 -10.07 -0.03
CA VAL A 118 -7.18 -11.12 0.22
C VAL A 118 -7.08 -12.06 -0.99
N ASP A 119 -5.89 -12.19 -1.55
CA ASP A 119 -5.57 -13.13 -2.63
C ASP A 119 -4.78 -14.31 -2.05
N LYS A 120 -5.49 -15.41 -1.77
CA LYS A 120 -4.90 -16.62 -1.18
C LYS A 120 -3.92 -17.32 -2.11
N GLU A 121 -4.20 -17.34 -3.41
CA GLU A 121 -3.36 -18.00 -4.41
C GLU A 121 -2.02 -17.28 -4.54
N LYS A 122 -2.06 -15.94 -4.58
CA LYS A 122 -0.86 -15.12 -4.73
C LYS A 122 -0.21 -14.75 -3.40
N ARG A 123 -0.75 -15.21 -2.27
CA ARG A 123 -0.30 -14.88 -0.92
C ARG A 123 -0.09 -13.36 -0.77
N GLY A 124 -1.13 -12.60 -1.09
CA GLY A 124 -1.06 -11.14 -1.11
C GLY A 124 -2.41 -10.47 -0.93
N LEU A 125 -2.40 -9.16 -1.07
CA LEU A 125 -3.56 -8.29 -1.06
C LEU A 125 -3.75 -7.74 -2.47
N ARG A 126 -4.82 -8.18 -3.14
CA ARG A 126 -5.23 -7.64 -4.43
C ARG A 126 -5.87 -6.28 -4.17
N MET A 127 -5.26 -5.24 -4.71
CA MET A 127 -5.68 -3.85 -4.53
C MET A 127 -6.36 -3.34 -5.80
N ASN A 128 -7.35 -2.47 -5.63
CA ASN A 128 -7.90 -1.63 -6.68
C ASN A 128 -7.62 -0.16 -6.34
N ILE A 129 -6.54 0.38 -6.88
CA ILE A 129 -6.04 1.72 -6.59
C ILE A 129 -6.94 2.75 -7.27
N ARG A 130 -7.51 3.66 -6.49
CA ARG A 130 -8.45 4.69 -7.00
C ARG A 130 -7.77 6.06 -7.11
N ARG A 131 -6.92 6.41 -6.15
CA ARG A 131 -6.12 7.65 -6.15
C ARG A 131 -4.89 7.56 -5.25
N GLY A 132 -3.96 8.49 -5.46
CA GLY A 132 -2.84 8.73 -4.55
C GLY A 132 -1.60 7.88 -4.80
N LEU A 133 -1.51 7.20 -5.94
CA LEU A 133 -0.28 6.58 -6.41
C LEU A 133 0.06 7.10 -7.80
N SER A 134 1.28 7.59 -7.98
CA SER A 134 1.80 8.01 -9.29
C SER A 134 3.24 7.50 -9.46
N MET A 135 3.64 7.28 -10.71
CA MET A 135 4.99 6.84 -11.07
C MET A 135 5.62 7.84 -12.03
N THR A 136 6.89 8.14 -11.84
CA THR A 136 7.67 8.98 -12.75
C THR A 136 8.59 8.11 -13.60
N PHE A 137 8.43 8.18 -14.91
CA PHE A 137 9.25 7.46 -15.88
C PHE A 137 10.16 8.43 -16.62
N LYS A 138 11.37 7.98 -16.91
CA LYS A 138 12.29 8.62 -17.84
C LYS A 138 12.28 7.82 -19.14
N LEU A 139 11.78 8.47 -20.20
CA LEU A 139 11.69 7.96 -21.57
C LEU A 139 12.76 8.67 -22.42
N GLY A 140 14.00 8.18 -22.35
CA GLY A 140 15.14 8.89 -22.94
C GLY A 140 15.35 10.30 -22.33
N PRO A 141 15.23 11.40 -23.10
CA PRO A 141 15.37 12.76 -22.58
C PRO A 141 14.10 13.29 -21.90
N LEU A 142 12.95 12.64 -22.07
CA LEU A 142 11.67 13.08 -21.53
C LEU A 142 11.40 12.43 -20.17
N GLU A 143 10.81 13.21 -19.25
CA GLU A 143 10.27 12.70 -18.00
C GLU A 143 8.75 12.80 -18.02
N GLN A 144 8.08 11.74 -17.57
CA GLN A 144 6.63 11.67 -17.56
C GLN A 144 6.11 11.09 -16.25
N VAL A 145 5.09 11.74 -15.69
CA VAL A 145 4.37 11.27 -14.51
C VAL A 145 3.08 10.61 -14.95
N ILE A 146 2.82 9.41 -14.44
CA ILE A 146 1.63 8.61 -14.73
C ILE A 146 0.94 8.26 -13.43
N ASP A 147 -0.35 8.59 -13.33
CA ASP A 147 -1.18 8.16 -12.20
C ASP A 147 -1.52 6.68 -12.35
N VAL A 148 -1.28 5.92 -11.28
CA VAL A 148 -1.57 4.49 -11.23
C VAL A 148 -2.99 4.31 -10.71
N LYS A 149 -3.84 3.73 -11.55
CA LYS A 149 -5.23 3.38 -11.20
C LYS A 149 -5.53 1.95 -11.63
N GLY A 150 -6.42 1.30 -10.88
CA GLY A 150 -6.84 -0.06 -11.16
C GLY A 150 -6.06 -1.11 -10.39
N SER A 151 -5.88 -2.27 -11.01
CA SER A 151 -5.43 -3.49 -10.32
C SER A 151 -3.96 -3.42 -9.90
N ALA A 152 -3.70 -3.79 -8.65
CA ALA A 152 -2.36 -4.04 -8.13
C ALA A 152 -2.38 -5.23 -7.17
N LEU A 153 -1.20 -5.75 -6.86
CA LEU A 153 -0.98 -6.80 -5.88
C LEU A 153 0.10 -6.34 -4.92
N LEU A 154 -0.24 -6.25 -3.65
CA LEU A 154 0.71 -6.06 -2.56
C LEU A 154 1.00 -7.43 -1.93
N SER A 155 2.24 -7.89 -2.02
CA SER A 155 2.64 -9.19 -1.48
C SER A 155 4.06 -9.15 -0.94
N ARG A 156 4.52 -10.27 -0.38
CA ARG A 156 5.92 -10.46 -0.02
C ARG A 156 6.61 -11.35 -1.05
N ASN A 157 7.82 -10.97 -1.45
CA ASN A 157 8.66 -11.82 -2.30
C ASN A 157 9.32 -12.95 -1.49
N GLU A 158 10.12 -13.80 -2.14
CA GLU A 158 10.87 -14.90 -1.52
C GLU A 158 11.84 -14.45 -0.42
N LYS A 159 12.27 -13.18 -0.45
CA LYS A 159 13.12 -12.55 0.56
C LYS A 159 12.31 -11.89 1.68
N ASN A 160 11.02 -12.17 1.76
CA ASN A 160 10.06 -11.57 2.70
C ASN A 160 10.02 -10.03 2.63
N GLN A 161 10.27 -9.45 1.45
CA GLN A 161 10.20 -8.01 1.21
C GLN A 161 8.83 -7.65 0.63
N LEU A 162 8.26 -6.54 1.09
CA LEU A 162 7.02 -5.97 0.55
C LEU A 162 7.24 -5.49 -0.89
N VAL A 163 6.43 -5.99 -1.80
CA VAL A 163 6.43 -5.65 -3.22
C VAL A 163 5.03 -5.22 -3.65
N LEU A 164 4.95 -4.10 -4.38
CA LEU A 164 3.73 -3.66 -5.05
C LEU A 164 3.87 -3.92 -6.54
N SER A 165 3.09 -4.86 -7.06
CA SER A 165 3.02 -5.19 -8.48
C SER A 165 1.78 -4.56 -9.10
N THR A 166 1.93 -3.80 -10.17
CA THR A 166 0.80 -3.15 -10.86
C THR A 166 1.06 -3.07 -12.36
N GLN A 167 0.02 -2.79 -13.13
CA GLN A 167 0.10 -2.60 -14.57
C GLN A 167 -0.22 -1.16 -14.89
N THR A 168 0.60 -0.53 -15.72
CA THR A 168 0.35 0.83 -16.19
C THR A 168 0.66 0.95 -17.67
N GLN A 169 -0.11 1.78 -18.36
CA GLN A 169 0.15 2.11 -19.74
C GLN A 169 1.27 3.15 -19.80
N ILE A 170 2.43 2.76 -20.33
CA ILE A 170 3.54 3.68 -20.57
C ILE A 170 3.41 4.21 -22.00
N PRO A 171 3.52 5.54 -22.22
CA PRO A 171 3.49 6.09 -23.57
C PRO A 171 4.61 5.54 -24.44
N GLY A 172 4.26 5.20 -25.69
CA GLY A 172 5.16 4.52 -26.63
C GLY A 172 5.13 2.99 -26.57
N PHE A 173 4.32 2.38 -25.69
CA PHE A 173 4.11 0.94 -25.63
C PHE A 173 2.69 0.61 -26.08
N ASP A 174 2.51 -0.45 -26.87
CA ASP A 174 1.18 -0.88 -27.35
C ASP A 174 0.37 -1.64 -26.29
N SER A 175 1.02 -2.08 -25.21
CA SER A 175 0.39 -2.86 -24.15
C SER A 175 0.84 -2.37 -22.77
N PRO A 176 -0.01 -2.51 -21.73
CA PRO A 176 0.35 -2.17 -20.37
C PRO A 176 1.57 -2.95 -19.89
N VAL A 177 2.49 -2.27 -19.21
CA VAL A 177 3.69 -2.90 -18.66
C VAL A 177 3.44 -3.27 -17.21
N THR A 178 3.81 -4.49 -16.83
CA THR A 178 3.77 -4.94 -15.44
C THR A 178 5.01 -4.46 -14.72
N ILE A 179 4.83 -3.77 -13.61
CA ILE A 179 5.89 -3.16 -12.81
C ILE A 179 5.83 -3.74 -11.41
N ALA A 180 6.94 -4.29 -10.93
CA ALA A 180 7.09 -4.78 -9.56
C ALA A 180 7.98 -3.81 -8.78
N ILE A 181 7.38 -3.10 -7.82
CA ILE A 181 8.05 -2.07 -7.01
C ILE A 181 8.47 -2.68 -5.67
N PRO A 182 9.78 -2.79 -5.37
CA PRO A 182 10.27 -3.34 -4.10
C PRO A 182 10.16 -2.30 -2.97
N LEU A 183 8.95 -2.12 -2.43
CA LEU A 183 8.63 -1.08 -1.45
C LEU A 183 9.57 -1.10 -0.24
N THR A 184 9.83 -2.25 0.38
CA THR A 184 10.74 -2.35 1.55
C THR A 184 12.12 -1.75 1.26
N MET A 185 12.68 -2.01 0.07
CA MET A 185 13.98 -1.47 -0.31
C MET A 185 13.94 0.06 -0.49
N LEU A 186 12.88 0.57 -1.10
CA LEU A 186 12.72 2.01 -1.32
C LEU A 186 12.58 2.78 0.01
N PHE A 187 11.82 2.23 0.95
CA PHE A 187 11.66 2.82 2.27
C PHE A 187 12.96 2.77 3.09
N ALA A 188 13.72 1.67 3.00
CA ALA A 188 15.03 1.54 3.65
C ALA A 188 16.06 2.54 3.09
N GLN A 189 16.14 2.68 1.76
CA GLN A 189 17.02 3.67 1.11
C GLN A 189 16.72 5.08 1.58
N ARG A 190 15.44 5.45 1.68
CA ARG A 190 15.04 6.76 2.22
C ARG A 190 15.50 6.97 3.66
N LYS A 191 15.34 5.97 4.53
CA LYS A 191 15.79 6.04 5.94
C LYS A 191 17.29 6.26 6.05
N SER A 192 18.10 5.71 5.13
CA SER A 192 19.55 5.93 5.12
C SER A 192 20.00 7.32 4.63
N MET A 193 19.09 8.08 3.99
CA MET A 193 19.36 9.42 3.47
C MET A 193 18.93 10.55 4.43
N ILE A 194 18.29 10.22 5.55
CA ILE A 194 17.84 11.15 6.61
C ILE A 194 18.80 11.03 7.78
#